data_AF-A0A182TCH2-F1
#
_entry.id   AF-A0A182TCH2-F1
#
_cell.length_a   1.000
_cell.length_b   1.000
_cell.length_c   1.000
_cell.angle_alpha   90.00
_cell.angle_beta   90.00
_cell.angle_gamma   90.00
#
_symmetry.space_group_name_H-M   'P 1'
#
loop_
_entity.id
_entity.type
_entity.pdbx_description
1 polymer ?
#
loop_
_entity_poly.entity_id
_entity_poly.type
_entity_poly.pdbx_seq_one_letter_code
_entity_poly.pdbx_strand_id
1 'polypeptide(L)'
;MFPSMRLTVDGLDADTNYCVLLEMMPISDCRFKFSGSQWVPAGGAEPQSPQRFCLHPDSPALGTHWASQPIVFNKVKLTNNTLDNNGHVVLTSMHKYQPRIHIIRTSDPSQIPWAAQQAFVFPETEFVAVTAYQVSSPYIGLEFSRRTKTNQNEEFWMLANGMKSTSIWSKT
;
A
#
# COMPACT_ATOMS: atom_id res chain seq x y z
N MET A 1 -4.89 3.92 4.19
CA MET A 1 -3.52 3.58 4.61
C MET A 1 -2.80 4.82 5.15
N PHE A 2 -2.01 4.68 6.22
CA PHE A 2 -1.18 5.76 6.76
C PHE A 2 0.28 5.30 6.99
N PRO A 3 1.30 6.09 6.60
CA PRO A 3 1.17 7.26 5.73
C PRO A 3 0.59 6.87 4.36
N SER A 4 -0.03 7.83 3.66
CA SER A 4 -0.50 7.58 2.29
C SER A 4 0.68 7.63 1.31
N MET A 5 0.77 6.66 0.39
CA MET A 5 1.79 6.69 -0.66
C MET A 5 1.55 7.90 -1.58
N ARG A 6 2.58 8.72 -1.76
CA ARG A 6 2.64 9.84 -2.70
C ARG A 6 3.93 9.75 -3.48
N LEU A 7 3.87 9.91 -4.80
CA LEU A 7 5.04 9.86 -5.68
C LEU A 7 4.86 10.77 -6.90
N THR A 8 5.96 11.21 -7.48
CA THR A 8 6.01 11.86 -8.80
C THR A 8 6.59 10.89 -9.82
N VAL A 9 6.25 11.07 -11.10
CA VAL A 9 6.76 10.25 -12.20
C VAL A 9 7.24 11.18 -13.30
N ASP A 10 8.46 10.94 -13.76
CA ASP A 10 9.09 11.64 -14.88
C ASP A 10 9.42 10.63 -16.00
N GLY A 11 9.68 11.12 -17.21
CA GLY A 11 10.13 10.29 -18.34
C GLY A 11 9.04 9.46 -19.05
N LEU A 12 7.75 9.71 -18.76
CA LEU A 12 6.66 9.10 -19.55
C LEU A 12 6.52 9.75 -20.92
N ASP A 13 6.11 8.92 -21.88
CA ASP A 13 5.71 9.35 -23.22
C ASP A 13 4.40 10.16 -23.13
N ALA A 14 4.46 11.42 -23.53
CA ALA A 14 3.43 12.44 -23.31
C ALA A 14 2.04 12.04 -23.83
N ASP A 15 2.00 11.47 -25.03
CA ASP A 15 0.78 11.17 -25.80
C ASP A 15 0.32 9.71 -25.64
N THR A 16 0.95 8.98 -24.72
CA THR A 16 0.68 7.58 -24.44
C THR A 16 -0.14 7.41 -23.18
N ASN A 17 -1.12 6.50 -23.22
CA ASN A 17 -1.89 6.12 -22.02
C ASN A 17 -1.15 5.13 -21.13
N TYR A 18 -1.27 5.36 -19.82
CA TYR A 18 -0.76 4.51 -18.77
C TYR A 18 -1.83 4.25 -17.70
N CYS A 19 -1.83 3.02 -17.18
CA CYS A 19 -2.45 2.66 -15.92
C CYS A 19 -1.38 2.69 -14.81
N VAL A 20 -1.73 3.22 -13.63
CA VAL A 20 -0.87 3.16 -12.44
C VAL A 20 -1.60 2.40 -11.35
N LEU A 21 -0.98 1.35 -10.79
CA LEU A 21 -1.56 0.58 -9.69
C LEU A 21 -0.57 0.35 -8.55
N LEU A 22 -1.12 0.21 -7.35
CA LEU A 22 -0.40 -0.14 -6.14
C LEU A 22 -0.74 -1.59 -5.75
N GLU A 23 0.26 -2.44 -5.65
CA GLU A 23 0.16 -3.83 -5.17
C GLU A 23 0.84 -3.99 -3.81
N MET A 24 0.26 -4.80 -2.93
CA MET A 24 0.85 -5.20 -1.66
C MET A 24 1.45 -6.60 -1.80
N MET A 25 2.73 -6.67 -2.16
CA MET A 25 3.43 -7.94 -2.34
C MET A 25 3.71 -8.62 -0.99
N PRO A 26 3.32 -9.89 -0.76
CA PRO A 26 3.80 -10.64 0.38
C PRO A 26 5.31 -10.89 0.22
N ILE A 27 6.08 -10.70 1.29
CA ILE A 27 7.55 -10.80 1.30
C ILE A 27 8.11 -11.72 2.39
N SER A 28 7.29 -12.66 2.87
CA SER A 28 7.65 -13.59 3.93
C SER A 28 6.73 -14.80 3.92
N ASP A 29 7.31 -16.00 3.92
CA ASP A 29 6.60 -17.28 4.10
C ASP A 29 6.30 -17.60 5.57
N CYS A 30 6.39 -16.59 6.45
CA CYS A 30 6.08 -16.67 7.87
C CYS A 30 4.89 -15.79 8.25
N ARG A 31 4.03 -16.33 9.12
CA ARG A 31 3.10 -15.59 9.98
C ARG A 31 3.87 -15.08 11.20
N PHE A 32 3.67 -13.83 11.59
CA PHE A 32 4.37 -13.19 12.69
C PHE A 32 3.53 -13.10 13.97
N LYS A 33 4.19 -12.79 15.09
CA LYS A 33 3.58 -12.24 16.30
C LYS A 33 4.45 -11.10 16.82
N PHE A 34 3.87 -10.16 17.56
CA PHE A 34 4.64 -9.17 18.30
C PHE A 34 4.90 -9.70 19.72
N SER A 35 6.17 -9.78 20.11
CA SER A 35 6.58 -10.34 21.41
C SER A 35 7.94 -9.75 21.82
N GLY A 36 8.09 -9.38 23.09
CA GLY A 36 9.35 -8.74 23.56
C GLY A 36 9.68 -7.43 22.84
N SER A 37 8.67 -6.65 22.43
CA SER A 37 8.80 -5.46 21.59
C SER A 37 9.40 -5.70 20.19
N GLN A 38 9.36 -6.94 19.70
CA GLN A 38 9.89 -7.33 18.39
C GLN A 38 8.87 -8.14 17.58
N TRP A 39 8.96 -8.04 16.25
CA TRP A 39 8.25 -8.93 15.33
C TRP A 39 9.03 -10.24 15.20
N VAL A 40 8.42 -11.35 15.62
CA VAL A 40 9.04 -12.68 15.57
C VAL A 40 8.16 -13.66 14.78
N PRO A 41 8.74 -14.62 14.02
CA PRO A 41 7.99 -15.68 13.38
C PRO A 41 7.16 -16.50 14.39
N ALA A 42 5.99 -16.95 13.96
CA ALA A 42 5.00 -17.64 14.78
C ALA A 42 4.27 -18.79 14.06
N GLY A 43 4.66 -19.10 12.81
CA GLY A 43 4.07 -20.14 11.97
C GLY A 43 4.42 -19.90 10.50
N GLY A 44 4.07 -20.83 9.62
CA GLY A 44 4.13 -20.62 8.17
C GLY A 44 3.09 -19.60 7.70
N ALA A 45 3.27 -19.06 6.50
CA ALA A 45 2.32 -18.14 5.89
C ALA A 45 0.97 -18.81 5.57
N GLU A 46 -0.10 -18.05 5.80
CA GLU A 46 -1.46 -18.39 5.41
C GLU A 46 -1.71 -18.01 3.93
N PRO A 47 -2.74 -18.57 3.26
CA PRO A 47 -3.07 -18.20 1.89
C PRO A 47 -3.26 -16.69 1.69
N GLN A 48 -2.76 -16.18 0.56
CA GLN A 48 -2.76 -14.76 0.24
C GLN A 48 -3.83 -14.46 -0.82
N SER A 49 -4.58 -13.37 -0.64
CA SER A 49 -5.61 -12.97 -1.61
C SER A 49 -5.02 -12.56 -2.97
N PRO A 50 -5.70 -12.86 -4.09
CA PRO A 50 -5.39 -12.24 -5.37
C PRO A 50 -5.78 -10.75 -5.41
N GLN A 51 -6.77 -10.32 -4.62
CA GLN A 51 -7.25 -8.93 -4.53
C GLN A 51 -6.34 -8.07 -3.63
N ARG A 52 -5.03 -8.13 -3.88
CA ARG A 52 -3.99 -7.43 -3.10
C ARG A 52 -3.45 -6.17 -3.77
N PHE A 53 -4.19 -5.62 -4.74
CA PHE A 53 -3.81 -4.42 -5.48
C PHE A 53 -5.00 -3.48 -5.68
N CYS A 54 -4.70 -2.21 -5.95
CA CYS A 54 -5.68 -1.21 -6.32
C CYS A 54 -5.17 -0.36 -7.50
N LEU A 55 -6.00 -0.24 -8.53
CA LEU A 55 -5.79 0.68 -9.65
C LEU A 55 -6.00 2.12 -9.18
N HIS A 56 -5.14 3.07 -9.58
CA HIS A 56 -5.34 4.48 -9.31
C HIS A 56 -6.57 4.97 -10.09
N PRO A 57 -7.50 5.74 -9.48
CA PRO A 57 -8.80 6.07 -10.09
C PRO A 57 -8.71 6.83 -11.42
N ASP A 58 -7.62 7.57 -11.63
CA ASP A 58 -7.35 8.30 -12.88
C ASP A 58 -6.88 7.38 -14.04
N SER A 59 -6.74 6.07 -13.82
CA SER A 59 -6.28 5.14 -14.86
C SER A 59 -7.42 4.70 -15.79
N PRO A 60 -7.20 4.59 -17.11
CA PRO A 60 -6.00 4.99 -17.85
C PRO A 60 -5.96 6.50 -18.10
N ALA A 61 -4.75 7.10 -18.06
CA ALA A 61 -4.53 8.49 -18.43
C ALA A 61 -3.19 8.69 -19.15
N LEU A 62 -3.06 9.81 -19.88
CA LEU A 62 -1.86 10.16 -20.65
C LEU A 62 -0.62 10.37 -19.77
N GLY A 63 0.58 10.17 -20.32
CA GLY A 63 1.84 10.48 -19.65
C GLY A 63 1.92 11.92 -19.17
N THR A 64 1.35 12.87 -19.94
CA THR A 64 1.18 14.28 -19.53
C THR A 64 0.34 14.45 -18.26
N HIS A 65 -0.73 13.68 -18.08
CA HIS A 65 -1.56 13.72 -16.86
C HIS A 65 -0.74 13.26 -15.64
N TRP A 66 -0.07 12.11 -15.77
CA TRP A 66 0.72 11.51 -14.68
C TRP A 66 1.96 12.32 -14.29
N ALA A 67 2.58 13.03 -15.23
CA ALA A 67 3.68 13.95 -14.96
C ALA A 67 3.21 15.32 -14.41
N SER A 68 1.93 15.68 -14.56
CA SER A 68 1.46 17.03 -14.22
C SER A 68 1.41 17.32 -12.71
N GLN A 69 1.15 16.30 -11.87
CA GLN A 69 0.95 16.41 -10.43
C GLN A 69 1.36 15.10 -9.71
N PRO A 70 1.69 15.13 -8.40
CA PRO A 70 1.98 13.92 -7.65
C PRO A 70 0.79 12.94 -7.61
N ILE A 71 1.07 11.67 -7.88
CA ILE A 71 0.15 10.54 -7.75
C ILE A 71 -0.04 10.24 -6.26
N VAL A 72 -1.29 10.06 -5.80
CA VAL A 72 -1.61 9.94 -4.37
C VAL A 72 -2.62 8.82 -4.09
N PHE A 73 -2.16 7.77 -3.41
CA PHE A 73 -2.98 6.63 -2.99
C PHE A 73 -3.63 6.86 -1.61
N ASN A 74 -4.29 8.02 -1.41
CA ASN A 74 -4.93 8.37 -0.13
C ASN A 74 -6.27 7.66 0.10
N LYS A 75 -6.99 7.26 -0.97
CA LYS A 75 -8.26 6.53 -0.90
C LYS A 75 -8.11 5.02 -0.70
N VAL A 76 -6.87 4.50 -0.60
CA VAL A 76 -6.62 3.05 -0.48
C VAL A 76 -7.01 2.55 0.91
N LYS A 77 -8.05 1.72 0.91
CA LYS A 77 -8.53 0.95 2.05
C LYS A 77 -7.95 -0.47 2.00
N LEU A 78 -7.54 -0.94 3.17
CA LEU A 78 -7.07 -2.29 3.40
C LEU A 78 -8.16 -3.03 4.19
N THR A 79 -8.36 -4.31 3.92
CA THR A 79 -9.34 -5.15 4.60
C THR A 79 -8.75 -6.54 4.88
N ASN A 80 -9.25 -7.22 5.91
CA ASN A 80 -8.98 -8.64 6.17
C ASN A 80 -10.16 -9.54 5.75
N ASN A 81 -11.24 -8.97 5.21
CA ASN A 81 -12.35 -9.73 4.65
C ASN A 81 -11.92 -10.35 3.31
N THR A 82 -11.81 -11.67 3.25
CA THR A 82 -11.46 -12.42 2.03
C THR A 82 -12.59 -12.46 1.00
N LEU A 83 -13.79 -12.00 1.36
CA LEU A 83 -14.98 -11.91 0.52
C LEU A 83 -15.38 -10.43 0.25
N ASP A 84 -14.40 -9.53 0.17
CA ASP A 84 -14.62 -8.10 -0.08
C ASP A 84 -15.03 -7.85 -1.55
N ASN A 85 -16.28 -7.42 -1.74
CA ASN A 85 -16.82 -7.04 -3.06
C ASN A 85 -16.73 -5.52 -3.34
N ASN A 86 -16.03 -4.76 -2.50
CA ASN A 86 -15.93 -3.31 -2.57
C ASN A 86 -14.67 -2.82 -3.31
N GLY A 87 -13.82 -3.75 -3.77
CA GLY A 87 -12.56 -3.44 -4.43
C GLY A 87 -11.48 -2.96 -3.46
N HIS A 88 -11.63 -3.24 -2.17
CA HIS A 88 -10.59 -2.95 -1.18
C HIS A 88 -9.42 -3.93 -1.32
N VAL A 89 -8.24 -3.51 -0.87
CA VAL A 89 -7.04 -4.36 -0.88
C VAL A 89 -7.11 -5.36 0.27
N VAL A 90 -7.30 -6.63 -0.06
CA VAL A 90 -7.44 -7.74 0.90
C VAL A 90 -6.04 -8.22 1.34
N LEU A 91 -5.75 -8.10 2.64
CA LEU A 91 -4.49 -8.53 3.25
C LEU A 91 -4.74 -9.53 4.38
N THR A 92 -3.93 -10.59 4.40
CA THR A 92 -3.92 -11.55 5.50
C THR A 92 -3.20 -10.93 6.70
N SER A 93 -3.85 -10.91 7.85
CA SER A 93 -3.30 -10.29 9.06
C SER A 93 -2.06 -11.05 9.57
N MET A 94 -1.18 -10.35 10.28
CA MET A 94 0.09 -10.86 10.82
C MET A 94 1.12 -11.31 9.76
N HIS A 95 0.96 -10.88 8.51
CA HIS A 95 1.91 -11.12 7.41
C HIS A 95 2.63 -9.84 7.00
N LYS A 96 3.86 -9.99 6.47
CA LYS A 96 4.72 -8.89 6.04
C LYS A 96 4.53 -8.60 4.55
N TYR A 97 4.32 -7.33 4.21
CA TYR A 97 4.08 -6.85 2.86
C TYR A 97 5.04 -5.74 2.45
N GLN A 98 5.32 -5.68 1.15
CA GLN A 98 6.03 -4.62 0.47
C GLN A 98 5.08 -3.96 -0.53
N PRO A 99 4.71 -2.67 -0.33
CA PRO A 99 4.09 -1.85 -1.36
C PRO A 99 4.96 -1.81 -2.63
N ARG A 100 4.35 -2.09 -3.78
CA ARG A 100 4.95 -2.06 -5.11
C ARG A 100 4.07 -1.23 -6.04
N ILE A 101 4.65 -0.20 -6.64
CA ILE A 101 3.98 0.67 -7.61
C ILE A 101 4.29 0.15 -9.01
N HIS A 102 3.28 0.03 -9.85
CA HIS A 102 3.42 -0.38 -11.24
C HIS A 102 2.93 0.73 -12.16
N ILE A 103 3.72 1.02 -13.19
CA ILE A 103 3.37 1.93 -14.30
C ILE A 103 3.26 1.08 -15.55
N ILE A 104 2.08 1.02 -16.15
CA ILE A 104 1.72 0.04 -17.18
C ILE A 104 1.26 0.79 -18.43
N ARG A 105 1.96 0.62 -19.55
CA ARG A 105 1.69 1.30 -20.83
C ARG A 105 0.50 0.65 -21.53
N THR A 106 -0.72 1.12 -21.22
CA THR A 106 -1.97 0.66 -21.82
C THR A 106 -3.07 1.73 -21.77
N SER A 107 -3.92 1.76 -22.80
CA SER A 107 -5.19 2.49 -22.81
C SER A 107 -6.39 1.65 -22.38
N ASP A 108 -6.20 0.35 -22.17
CA ASP A 108 -7.23 -0.59 -21.74
C ASP A 108 -6.78 -1.32 -20.45
N PRO A 109 -7.44 -1.09 -19.29
CA PRO A 109 -7.17 -1.81 -18.06
C PRO A 109 -7.33 -3.34 -18.16
N SER A 110 -8.12 -3.86 -19.11
CA SER A 110 -8.24 -5.30 -19.34
C SER A 110 -6.91 -5.93 -19.78
N GLN A 111 -6.05 -5.15 -20.43
CA GLN A 111 -4.76 -5.61 -20.97
C GLN A 111 -3.60 -5.56 -19.96
N ILE A 112 -3.83 -5.10 -18.72
CA ILE A 112 -2.81 -4.99 -17.67
C ILE A 112 -1.92 -6.25 -17.50
N PRO A 113 -2.44 -7.49 -17.56
CA PRO A 113 -1.61 -8.70 -17.42
C PRO A 113 -0.58 -8.94 -18.52
N TRP A 114 -0.76 -8.33 -19.71
CA TRP A 114 0.09 -8.53 -20.89
C TRP A 114 0.79 -7.25 -21.37
N ALA A 115 0.37 -6.09 -20.89
CA ALA A 115 0.94 -4.80 -21.25
C ALA A 115 2.35 -4.61 -20.66
N ALA A 116 3.18 -3.86 -21.40
CA ALA A 116 4.51 -3.46 -20.95
C ALA A 116 4.41 -2.63 -19.66
N GLN A 117 5.17 -2.99 -18.63
CA GLN A 117 5.08 -2.39 -17.31
C GLN A 117 6.45 -2.24 -16.65
N GLN A 118 6.58 -1.24 -15.78
CA GLN A 118 7.72 -1.05 -14.89
C GLN A 118 7.25 -1.01 -13.44
N ALA A 119 7.94 -1.75 -12.57
CA ALA A 119 7.61 -1.86 -11.16
C ALA A 119 8.67 -1.18 -10.27
N PHE A 120 8.20 -0.45 -9.26
CA PHE A 120 9.01 0.34 -8.33
C PHE A 120 8.71 -0.09 -6.90
N VAL A 121 9.77 -0.23 -6.10
CA VAL A 121 9.73 -0.74 -4.73
C VAL A 121 10.53 0.19 -3.83
N PHE A 122 9.96 0.54 -2.68
CA PHE A 122 10.54 1.43 -1.68
C PHE A 122 10.69 0.64 -0.37
N PRO A 123 11.89 0.13 -0.02
CA PRO A 123 12.08 -0.75 1.15
C PRO A 123 11.62 -0.15 2.49
N GLU A 124 11.64 1.17 2.62
CA GLU A 124 11.14 1.91 3.78
C GLU A 124 9.61 1.84 3.96
N THR A 125 8.88 1.30 2.98
CA THR A 125 7.42 1.14 3.01
C THR A 125 6.95 -0.27 3.42
N GLU A 126 7.89 -1.18 3.73
CA GLU A 126 7.57 -2.50 4.31
C GLU A 126 6.76 -2.38 5.61
N PHE A 127 5.74 -3.24 5.76
CA PHE A 127 4.89 -3.27 6.95
C PHE A 127 4.40 -4.69 7.28
N VAL A 128 3.86 -4.86 8.49
CA VAL A 128 3.08 -6.03 8.87
C VAL A 128 1.61 -5.63 8.97
N ALA A 129 0.72 -6.33 8.27
CA ALA A 129 -0.72 -6.09 8.39
C ALA A 129 -1.22 -6.54 9.77
N VAL A 130 -2.02 -5.73 10.46
CA VAL A 130 -2.51 -6.04 11.82
C VAL A 130 -3.98 -5.66 11.97
N THR A 131 -4.73 -6.40 12.79
CA THR A 131 -6.12 -6.05 13.13
C THR A 131 -6.24 -5.02 14.25
N ALA A 132 -5.19 -4.90 15.08
CA ALA A 132 -5.07 -3.91 16.14
C ALA A 132 -3.59 -3.57 16.36
N TYR A 133 -3.30 -2.33 16.77
CA TYR A 133 -1.94 -1.93 17.14
C TYR A 133 -1.39 -2.80 18.27
N GLN A 134 -0.23 -3.40 18.06
CA GLN A 134 0.43 -4.30 19.03
C GLN A 134 1.39 -3.55 19.99
N VAL A 135 1.46 -2.22 19.91
CA VAL A 135 2.47 -1.42 20.62
C VAL A 135 1.97 -1.02 22.01
N SER A 136 2.42 -1.72 23.05
CA SER A 136 2.22 -1.33 24.44
C SER A 136 3.39 -0.47 24.95
N SER A 137 3.44 0.82 24.56
CA SER A 137 4.42 1.77 25.10
C SER A 137 3.74 3.02 25.65
N PRO A 138 3.83 3.31 26.96
CA PRO A 138 3.28 4.54 27.55
C PRO A 138 4.09 5.80 27.16
N TYR A 139 5.19 5.66 26.43
CA TYR A 139 6.09 6.77 26.06
C TYR A 139 5.93 7.27 24.61
N ILE A 140 5.03 6.69 23.82
CA ILE A 140 4.69 7.23 22.49
C ILE A 140 3.48 8.16 22.64
N GLY A 141 3.76 9.39 23.04
CA GLY A 141 2.80 10.50 23.06
C GLY A 141 2.47 10.98 21.64
N LEU A 142 1.81 10.12 20.85
CA LEU A 142 1.21 10.48 19.57
C LEU A 142 -0.31 10.48 19.74
N GLU A 143 -0.85 11.61 20.20
CA GLU A 143 -2.28 11.91 20.06
C GLU A 143 -2.62 12.10 18.57
N PHE A 144 -2.77 10.98 17.84
CA PHE A 144 -3.51 11.00 16.59
C PHE A 144 -4.98 11.25 16.92
N SER A 145 -5.45 12.45 16.61
CA SER A 145 -6.81 12.90 16.83
C SER A 145 -7.82 11.85 16.37
N ARG A 146 -8.57 11.30 17.33
CA ARG A 146 -9.70 10.41 17.03
C ARG A 146 -10.72 11.18 16.20
N ARG A 147 -10.75 10.96 14.89
CA ARG A 147 -11.94 11.29 14.08
C ARG A 147 -13.06 10.34 14.51
N THR A 148 -13.81 10.74 15.52
CA THR A 148 -15.05 10.09 15.90
C THR A 148 -16.07 10.28 14.79
N LYS A 149 -16.40 9.20 14.08
CA LYS A 149 -17.73 9.00 13.48
C LYS A 149 -18.07 7.51 13.37
N THR A 150 -18.87 7.09 14.34
CA THR A 150 -19.91 6.05 14.33
C THR A 150 -20.05 5.15 13.09
N ASN A 151 -20.24 3.86 13.42
CA ASN A 151 -20.73 2.72 12.62
C ASN A 151 -19.67 1.79 12.01
N GLN A 152 -19.64 0.59 12.59
CA GLN A 152 -19.18 -0.72 12.11
C GLN A 152 -18.19 -0.78 10.93
N ASN A 153 -17.03 -1.38 11.22
CA ASN A 153 -16.10 -2.01 10.28
C ASN A 153 -15.56 -1.12 9.16
N GLU A 154 -14.64 -0.21 9.48
CA GLU A 154 -13.54 0.18 8.57
C GLU A 154 -12.51 1.08 9.30
N GLU A 155 -11.24 0.67 9.30
CA GLU A 155 -10.00 1.49 9.27
C GLU A 155 -8.82 0.72 9.91
N PHE A 156 -8.03 0.03 9.07
CA PHE A 156 -6.73 -0.48 9.49
C PHE A 156 -5.64 0.57 9.27
N TRP A 157 -4.94 0.90 10.36
CA TRP A 157 -3.82 1.83 10.37
C TRP A 157 -2.50 1.04 10.46
N MET A 158 -1.54 1.38 9.62
CA MET A 158 -0.28 0.62 9.48
C MET A 158 0.80 1.12 10.45
N LEU A 159 1.60 0.19 10.95
CA LEU A 159 2.91 0.49 11.51
C LEU A 159 3.95 0.47 10.38
N ALA A 160 4.34 1.65 9.90
CA ALA A 160 5.64 1.79 9.27
C ALA A 160 6.71 1.63 10.36
N ASN A 161 7.71 0.77 10.15
CA ASN A 161 8.81 0.63 11.11
C ASN A 161 9.60 1.93 11.19
N GLY A 162 9.53 2.63 12.33
CA GLY A 162 10.50 3.67 12.68
C GLY A 162 10.54 4.90 11.77
N MET A 163 9.43 5.28 11.11
CA MET A 163 9.35 6.55 10.38
C MET A 163 9.51 7.75 11.33
N LYS A 164 10.75 8.19 11.51
CA LYS A 164 11.03 9.60 11.76
C LYS A 164 10.49 10.39 10.57
N SER A 165 9.71 11.43 10.84
CA SER A 165 9.30 12.37 9.81
C SER A 165 10.53 13.10 9.27
N THR A 166 11.05 12.64 8.15
CA THR A 166 12.05 13.35 7.36
C THR A 166 11.57 13.46 5.91
N SER A 167 11.08 14.65 5.58
CA SER A 167 11.18 15.24 4.24
C SER A 167 12.61 15.08 3.68
N ILE A 168 12.77 15.12 2.33
CA ILE A 168 14.01 14.96 1.48
C ILE A 168 14.05 13.60 0.76
N TRP A 169 14.17 13.49 -0.58
CA TRP A 169 13.99 14.46 -1.70
C TRP A 169 13.86 13.70 -3.05
N SER A 170 13.94 14.41 -4.19
CA SER A 170 14.12 13.87 -5.54
C SER A 170 15.39 13.03 -5.70
N LYS A 171 15.39 12.15 -6.72
CA LYS A 171 16.63 11.63 -7.33
C LYS A 171 16.75 12.16 -8.76
N THR A 172 17.97 12.57 -9.08
CA THR A 172 18.45 13.07 -10.38
C THR A 172 18.54 11.96 -11.43
#